data_AF-A0A1G9FBU0-F1
#
_entry.id   AF-A0A1G9FBU0-F1
#
_cell.length_a   1.000
_cell.length_b   1.000
_cell.length_c   1.000
_cell.angle_alpha   90.00
_cell.angle_beta   90.00
_cell.angle_gamma   90.00
#
_symmetry.space_group_name_H-M   'P 1'
#
loop_
_entity.id
_entity.type
_entity.pdbx_description
1 polymer ?
#
loop_
_entity_poly.entity_id
_entity_poly.type
_entity_poly.pdbx_seq_one_letter_code
_entity_poly.pdbx_strand_id
1 'polypeptide(L)'
;MAVTLKEVEAIPGSYPPAPGLLSDAASMLNHAAIWQRIEAYCRDRWTARQVVWTVEGGGTWEPPLSPATVNTVEVWEGGAWVPCTPAASPLGGYELPGEGPYRITADVGGGEVPAAVSEAFRRLAEYLADATDRAGVSSYSVNMGGAIQESYQRSPAWVARAMELSGAADLLRPYKRRA
;
A
#
# COMPACT_ATOMS: atom_id res chain seq x y z
N MET A 1 2.77 -2.69 -25.99
CA MET A 1 2.73 -2.99 -24.55
C MET A 1 1.55 -2.23 -24.01
N ALA A 2 0.62 -2.93 -23.41
CA ALA A 2 -0.60 -2.33 -22.93
C ALA A 2 -0.36 -1.55 -21.64
N VAL A 3 -1.14 -0.50 -21.42
CA VAL A 3 -0.97 0.44 -20.30
C VAL A 3 -2.24 0.46 -19.45
N THR A 4 -2.06 0.38 -18.13
CA THR A 4 -3.16 0.55 -17.19
C THR A 4 -3.53 2.04 -17.08
N LEU A 5 -4.73 2.39 -17.55
CA LEU A 5 -5.27 3.75 -17.47
C LEU A 5 -5.95 4.04 -16.13
N LYS A 6 -6.61 3.02 -15.57
CA LYS A 6 -7.40 3.14 -14.34
C LYS A 6 -7.24 1.89 -13.49
N GLU A 7 -7.15 2.10 -12.19
CA GLU A 7 -7.12 1.06 -11.16
C GLU A 7 -8.16 1.41 -10.11
N VAL A 8 -9.07 0.47 -9.83
CA VAL A 8 -10.10 0.61 -8.79
C VAL A 8 -9.99 -0.57 -7.84
N GLU A 9 -9.51 -0.30 -6.63
CA GLU A 9 -9.47 -1.28 -5.55
C GLU A 9 -10.77 -1.23 -4.74
N ALA A 10 -11.36 -2.39 -4.46
CA ALA A 10 -12.42 -2.50 -3.47
C ALA A 10 -11.88 -2.25 -2.06
N ILE A 11 -12.77 -1.84 -1.15
CA ILE A 11 -12.44 -1.74 0.28
C ILE A 11 -12.25 -3.17 0.81
N PRO A 12 -11.11 -3.51 1.43
CA PRO A 12 -10.91 -4.83 2.01
C PRO A 12 -11.82 -5.05 3.22
N GLY A 13 -12.26 -6.29 3.43
CA GLY A 13 -13.15 -6.63 4.55
C GLY A 13 -12.47 -6.58 5.93
N SER A 14 -11.18 -6.93 6.00
CA SER A 14 -10.43 -6.95 7.26
C SER A 14 -8.93 -6.94 6.99
N TYR A 15 -8.17 -6.07 7.64
CA TYR A 15 -6.70 -6.04 7.54
C TYR A 15 -6.02 -7.16 8.34
N PRO A 16 -4.77 -7.52 8.02
CA PRO A 16 -3.98 -8.43 8.85
C PRO A 16 -3.91 -7.96 10.30
N PRO A 17 -3.81 -8.90 11.27
CA PRO A 17 -3.62 -8.53 12.67
C PRO A 17 -2.33 -7.73 12.83
N ALA A 18 -2.33 -6.80 13.79
CA ALA A 18 -1.11 -6.09 14.13
C ALA A 18 -0.02 -7.07 14.62
N PRO A 19 1.25 -6.82 14.28
CA PRO A 19 2.36 -7.61 14.80
C PRO A 19 2.45 -7.47 16.33
N GLY A 20 3.00 -8.50 16.99
CA GLY A 20 3.25 -8.45 18.42
C GLY A 20 4.34 -7.44 18.82
N LEU A 21 4.55 -7.28 20.12
CA LEU A 21 5.59 -6.42 20.72
C LEU A 21 5.42 -4.93 20.41
N LEU A 22 4.17 -4.48 20.23
CA LEU A 22 3.83 -3.07 20.23
C LEU A 22 3.81 -2.53 21.66
N SER A 23 4.25 -1.30 21.85
CA SER A 23 3.99 -0.54 23.07
C SER A 23 2.48 -0.36 23.30
N ASP A 24 2.07 -0.06 24.53
CA ASP A 24 0.66 0.21 24.85
C ASP A 24 0.11 1.36 23.99
N ALA A 25 0.90 2.43 23.82
CA ALA A 25 0.54 3.56 22.98
C ALA A 25 0.37 3.17 21.50
N ALA A 26 1.27 2.35 20.95
CA ALA A 26 1.17 1.86 19.58
C ALA A 26 0.01 0.87 19.39
N SER A 27 -0.32 0.11 20.43
CA SER A 27 -1.46 -0.81 20.43
C SER A 27 -2.81 -0.08 20.40
N MET A 28 -2.87 1.17 20.90
CA MET A 28 -4.07 2.02 20.86
C MET A 28 -4.31 2.71 19.51
N LEU A 29 -3.34 2.69 18.59
CA LEU A 29 -3.50 3.32 17.28
C LEU A 29 -4.50 2.56 16.40
N ASN A 30 -5.07 3.26 15.41
CA ASN A 30 -5.87 2.62 14.37
C ASN A 30 -4.96 1.81 13.42
N HIS A 31 -4.84 0.50 13.68
CA HIS A 31 -4.01 -0.42 12.90
C HIS A 31 -4.43 -0.52 11.42
N ALA A 32 -5.72 -0.38 11.12
CA ALA A 32 -6.19 -0.36 9.74
C ALA A 32 -5.63 0.85 8.96
N ALA A 33 -5.53 2.01 9.58
CA ALA A 33 -4.94 3.20 8.96
C ALA A 33 -3.43 3.04 8.69
N ILE A 34 -2.72 2.30 9.54
CA ILE A 34 -1.30 1.99 9.35
C ILE A 34 -1.14 1.04 8.17
N TRP A 35 -1.95 -0.01 8.08
CA TRP A 35 -1.96 -0.93 6.94
C TRP A 35 -2.26 -0.22 5.62
N GLN A 36 -3.26 0.67 5.59
CA GLN A 36 -3.56 1.47 4.42
C GLN A 36 -2.37 2.28 3.93
N ARG A 37 -1.59 2.87 4.84
CA ARG A 37 -0.37 3.62 4.48
C ARG A 37 0.71 2.72 3.89
N ILE A 38 0.90 1.53 4.47
CA ILE A 38 1.89 0.56 3.98
C ILE A 38 1.49 0.04 2.59
N GLU A 39 0.24 -0.37 2.41
CA GLU A 39 -0.26 -0.82 1.12
C GLU A 39 -0.25 0.28 0.05
N ALA A 40 -0.51 1.54 0.41
CA ALA A 40 -0.38 2.67 -0.53
C ALA A 40 1.08 2.91 -0.99
N TYR A 41 2.07 2.58 -0.14
CA TYR A 41 3.49 2.70 -0.47
C TYR A 41 4.00 1.53 -1.34
N CYS A 42 3.31 0.39 -1.28
CA CYS A 42 3.73 -0.85 -1.90
C CYS A 42 2.87 -1.20 -3.14
N ARG A 43 3.47 -1.97 -4.05
CA ARG A 43 2.74 -2.68 -5.11
C ARG A 43 2.00 -3.88 -4.52
N ASP A 44 2.53 -4.46 -3.46
CA ASP A 44 1.94 -5.64 -2.83
C ASP A 44 0.73 -5.27 -1.96
N ARG A 45 -0.24 -6.17 -1.90
CA ARG A 45 -1.39 -6.11 -1.00
C ARG A 45 -1.31 -7.31 -0.07
N TRP A 46 -1.44 -7.05 1.23
CA TRP A 46 -1.50 -8.13 2.23
C TRP A 46 -2.94 -8.43 2.64
N THR A 47 -3.87 -7.59 2.21
CA THR A 47 -5.30 -7.79 2.41
C THR A 47 -5.99 -8.06 1.09
N ALA A 48 -6.62 -9.24 1.00
CA ALA A 48 -7.38 -9.67 -0.16
C ALA A 48 -8.53 -8.68 -0.48
N ARG A 49 -8.62 -8.28 -1.75
CA ARG A 49 -9.68 -7.43 -2.29
C ARG A 49 -9.84 -7.65 -3.78
N GLN A 50 -11.00 -7.30 -4.31
CA GLN A 50 -11.19 -7.22 -5.75
C GLN A 50 -10.54 -5.94 -6.28
N VAL A 51 -9.90 -6.03 -7.44
CA VAL A 51 -9.37 -4.89 -8.20
C VAL A 51 -9.85 -4.97 -9.63
N VAL A 52 -10.26 -3.84 -10.17
CA VAL A 52 -10.63 -3.69 -11.58
C VAL A 52 -9.66 -2.73 -12.25
N TRP A 53 -8.99 -3.20 -13.30
CA TRP A 53 -8.13 -2.40 -14.15
C TRP A 53 -8.81 -2.08 -15.48
N THR A 54 -8.67 -0.84 -15.94
CA THR A 54 -8.94 -0.45 -17.33
C THR A 54 -7.61 -0.31 -18.05
N VAL A 55 -7.44 -1.06 -19.13
CA VAL A 55 -6.18 -1.19 -19.86
C VAL A 55 -6.39 -0.79 -21.32
N GLU A 56 -5.46 -0.06 -21.90
CA GLU A 56 -5.47 0.34 -23.31
C GLU A 56 -4.20 -0.13 -24.01
N GLY A 57 -4.32 -0.45 -25.29
CA GLY A 57 -3.23 -0.91 -26.14
C GLY A 57 -3.14 -2.42 -26.26
N GLY A 58 -2.47 -2.87 -27.32
CA GLY A 58 -2.16 -4.28 -27.56
C GLY A 58 -0.82 -4.75 -26.96
N GLY A 59 -0.71 -6.07 -26.89
CA GLY A 59 0.49 -6.80 -26.49
C GLY A 59 0.53 -7.13 -25.00
N THR A 60 1.74 -7.36 -24.47
CA THR A 60 1.93 -7.79 -23.08
C THR A 60 1.39 -6.78 -22.07
N TRP A 61 0.71 -7.31 -21.05
CA TRP A 61 0.22 -6.63 -19.86
C TRP A 61 0.45 -7.48 -18.62
N GLU A 62 0.92 -6.85 -17.54
CA GLU A 62 1.08 -7.46 -16.21
C GLU A 62 0.24 -6.71 -15.17
N PRO A 63 -0.39 -7.42 -14.20
CA PRO A 63 -1.07 -6.78 -13.09
C PRO A 63 -0.12 -5.85 -12.32
N PRO A 64 -0.48 -4.57 -12.10
CA PRO A 64 0.37 -3.61 -11.38
C PRO A 64 0.47 -3.90 -9.88
N LEU A 65 -0.50 -4.65 -9.33
CA LEU A 65 -0.54 -5.06 -7.93
C LEU A 65 -0.34 -6.57 -7.78
N SER A 66 0.18 -6.99 -6.64
CA SER A 66 0.57 -8.37 -6.37
C SER A 66 0.25 -8.80 -4.93
N PRO A 67 0.11 -10.11 -4.64
CA PRO A 67 -0.22 -11.16 -5.61
C PRO A 67 -1.58 -10.89 -6.25
N ALA A 68 -1.75 -11.27 -7.53
CA ALA A 68 -3.00 -11.07 -8.26
C ALA A 68 -3.44 -12.37 -8.95
N THR A 69 -4.71 -12.72 -8.82
CA THR A 69 -5.37 -13.80 -9.56
C THR A 69 -6.46 -13.18 -10.43
N VAL A 70 -6.25 -13.16 -11.74
CA VAL A 70 -7.21 -12.59 -12.68
C VAL A 70 -8.40 -13.53 -12.84
N ASN A 71 -9.59 -12.97 -12.68
CA ASN A 71 -10.87 -13.67 -12.72
C ASN A 71 -11.52 -13.55 -14.10
N THR A 72 -11.60 -12.31 -14.61
CA THR A 72 -12.21 -12.02 -15.91
C THR A 72 -11.39 -11.01 -16.68
N VAL A 73 -11.37 -11.18 -18.00
CA VAL A 73 -10.89 -10.19 -18.96
C VAL A 73 -12.02 -9.94 -19.95
N GLU A 74 -12.33 -8.67 -20.17
CA GLU A 74 -13.35 -8.23 -21.10
C GLU A 74 -12.76 -7.13 -22.00
N VAL A 75 -13.19 -7.07 -23.25
CA VAL A 75 -12.84 -6.01 -24.20
C VAL A 75 -14.07 -5.16 -24.52
N TRP A 76 -13.90 -3.86 -24.71
CA TRP A 76 -15.00 -2.98 -25.07
C TRP A 76 -15.25 -3.02 -26.57
N GLU A 77 -16.35 -3.66 -26.99
CA GLU A 77 -16.72 -3.82 -28.39
C GLU A 77 -18.22 -3.61 -28.56
N GLY A 78 -18.63 -2.92 -29.63
CA GLY A 78 -20.05 -2.70 -29.93
C GLY A 78 -20.82 -1.92 -28.84
N GLY A 79 -20.13 -1.15 -28.00
CA GLY A 79 -20.75 -0.41 -26.90
C GLY A 79 -21.02 -1.23 -25.63
N ALA A 80 -20.42 -2.42 -25.50
CA ALA A 80 -20.53 -3.28 -24.33
C ALA A 80 -19.18 -3.92 -23.97
N TRP A 81 -19.06 -4.40 -22.74
CA TRP A 81 -17.95 -5.26 -22.32
C TRP A 81 -18.25 -6.69 -22.74
N VAL A 82 -17.37 -7.27 -23.55
CA VAL A 82 -17.49 -8.64 -24.07
C VAL A 82 -16.35 -9.48 -23.50
N PRO A 83 -16.62 -10.69 -22.97
CA PRO A 83 -15.56 -11.57 -22.47
C PRO A 83 -14.49 -11.86 -23.53
N CYS A 84 -13.23 -11.82 -23.11
CA CYS A 84 -12.06 -12.11 -23.93
C CYS A 84 -11.14 -13.06 -23.16
N THR A 85 -10.50 -14.01 -23.86
CA THR A 85 -9.52 -14.93 -23.26
C THR A 85 -8.16 -14.69 -23.89
N PRO A 86 -7.39 -13.69 -23.40
CA PRO A 86 -6.04 -13.44 -23.90
C PRO A 86 -5.10 -14.60 -23.55
N ALA A 87 -4.04 -14.76 -24.37
CA ALA A 87 -2.99 -15.74 -24.08
C ALA A 87 -2.16 -15.30 -22.87
N ALA A 88 -1.49 -16.23 -22.19
CA ALA A 88 -0.52 -15.87 -21.15
C ALA A 88 0.71 -15.21 -21.78
N SER A 89 1.25 -14.18 -21.12
CA SER A 89 2.51 -13.56 -21.55
C SER A 89 3.72 -14.22 -20.86
N PRO A 90 4.86 -14.37 -21.57
CA PRO A 90 6.09 -14.90 -20.98
C PRO A 90 6.71 -14.02 -19.88
N LEU A 91 6.33 -12.74 -19.77
CA LEU A 91 6.77 -11.85 -18.71
C LEU A 91 5.90 -11.96 -17.43
N GLY A 92 4.80 -12.71 -17.52
CA GLY A 92 3.72 -12.73 -16.53
C GLY A 92 2.47 -12.03 -17.08
N GLY A 93 1.31 -12.30 -16.49
CA GLY A 93 0.05 -11.71 -16.95
C GLY A 93 -0.38 -12.25 -18.32
N TYR A 94 -0.76 -11.35 -19.23
CA TYR A 94 -1.49 -11.67 -20.46
C TYR A 94 -0.96 -10.92 -21.69
N GLU A 95 -1.14 -11.53 -22.86
CA GLU A 95 -0.91 -10.93 -24.18
C GLU A 95 -2.27 -10.47 -24.75
N LEU A 96 -2.52 -9.16 -24.73
CA LEU A 96 -3.79 -8.58 -25.17
C LEU A 96 -3.83 -8.49 -26.72
N PRO A 97 -4.88 -9.04 -27.38
CA PRO A 97 -4.87 -9.30 -28.82
C PRO A 97 -5.05 -8.07 -29.73
N GLY A 98 -5.36 -6.91 -29.17
CA GLY A 98 -5.63 -5.67 -29.91
C GLY A 98 -5.62 -4.44 -29.01
N GLU A 99 -6.02 -3.27 -29.53
CA GLU A 99 -5.87 -1.98 -28.84
C GLU A 99 -6.82 -1.77 -27.65
N GLY A 100 -7.88 -2.57 -27.51
CA GLY A 100 -8.83 -2.44 -26.40
C GLY A 100 -9.83 -1.27 -26.57
N PRO A 101 -10.32 -0.68 -25.46
CA PRO A 101 -9.90 -0.88 -24.07
C PRO A 101 -10.37 -2.21 -23.48
N TYR A 102 -9.63 -2.69 -22.49
CA TYR A 102 -9.94 -3.90 -21.72
C TYR A 102 -10.34 -3.54 -20.29
N ARG A 103 -11.24 -4.36 -19.72
CA ARG A 103 -11.57 -4.38 -18.30
C ARG A 103 -11.14 -5.72 -17.73
N ILE A 104 -10.23 -5.67 -16.76
CA ILE A 104 -9.66 -6.85 -16.13
C ILE A 104 -10.05 -6.84 -14.66
N THR A 105 -10.75 -7.87 -14.20
CA THR A 105 -11.14 -8.04 -12.79
C THR A 105 -10.30 -9.14 -12.17
N ALA A 106 -9.75 -8.88 -10.98
CA ALA A 106 -8.91 -9.82 -10.26
C ALA A 106 -9.13 -9.76 -8.75
N ASP A 107 -8.78 -10.85 -8.08
CA ASP A 107 -8.56 -10.85 -6.64
C ASP A 107 -7.07 -10.57 -6.38
N VAL A 108 -6.82 -9.55 -5.55
CA VAL A 108 -5.47 -9.04 -5.26
C VAL A 108 -5.23 -9.06 -3.77
N GLY A 109 -4.05 -9.55 -3.40
CA GLY A 109 -3.55 -9.54 -2.05
C GLY A 109 -3.93 -10.73 -1.19
N GLY A 110 -3.51 -10.69 0.06
CA GLY A 110 -3.62 -11.80 1.00
C GLY A 110 -2.27 -12.50 1.19
N GLY A 111 -2.32 -13.73 1.68
CA GLY A 111 -1.12 -14.52 1.97
C GLY A 111 -0.47 -14.16 3.32
N GLU A 112 0.70 -14.75 3.55
CA GLU A 112 1.47 -14.50 4.77
C GLU A 112 2.17 -13.14 4.70
N VAL A 113 2.07 -12.36 5.77
CA VAL A 113 2.78 -11.08 5.90
C VAL A 113 4.27 -11.36 6.17
N PRO A 114 5.19 -10.95 5.30
CA PRO A 114 6.62 -11.16 5.53
C PRO A 114 7.09 -10.45 6.81
N ALA A 115 8.05 -11.06 7.53
CA ALA A 115 8.57 -10.49 8.77
C ALA A 115 9.09 -9.05 8.62
N ALA A 116 9.67 -8.71 7.46
CA ALA A 116 10.11 -7.35 7.16
C ALA A 116 8.96 -6.34 7.09
N VAL A 117 7.79 -6.75 6.58
CA VAL A 117 6.59 -5.91 6.51
C VAL A 117 5.96 -5.75 7.89
N SER A 118 5.91 -6.83 8.68
CA SER A 118 5.49 -6.78 10.08
C SER A 118 6.38 -5.84 10.91
N GLU A 119 7.71 -5.89 10.72
CA GLU A 119 8.64 -4.98 11.37
C GLU A 119 8.49 -3.53 10.88
N ALA A 120 8.21 -3.32 9.59
CA ALA A 120 7.91 -1.99 9.05
C ALA A 120 6.63 -1.41 9.69
N PHE A 121 5.59 -2.23 9.85
CA PHE A 121 4.39 -1.86 10.59
C PHE A 121 4.73 -1.45 12.01
N ARG A 122 5.49 -2.28 12.74
CA ARG A 122 5.88 -2.00 14.12
C ARG A 122 6.60 -0.66 14.23
N ARG A 123 7.62 -0.41 13.41
CA ARG A 123 8.36 0.86 13.40
C ARG A 123 7.48 2.07 13.12
N LEU A 124 6.57 1.95 12.15
CA LEU A 124 5.65 3.02 11.82
C LEU A 124 4.65 3.27 12.97
N ALA A 125 4.14 2.22 13.59
CA ALA A 125 3.23 2.31 14.72
C ALA A 125 3.90 2.98 15.93
N GLU A 126 5.10 2.52 16.32
CA GLU A 126 5.86 3.12 17.43
C GLU A 126 6.18 4.60 17.16
N TYR A 127 6.60 4.93 15.94
CA TYR A 127 6.91 6.30 15.56
C TYR A 127 5.70 7.23 15.64
N LEU A 128 4.51 6.73 15.29
CA LEU A 128 3.25 7.47 15.37
C LEU A 128 2.71 7.54 16.81
N ALA A 129 3.00 6.54 17.63
CA ALA A 129 2.56 6.46 19.03
C ALA A 129 3.34 7.40 19.95
N ASP A 130 4.62 7.62 19.67
CA ASP A 130 5.49 8.59 20.34
C ASP A 130 4.98 10.06 20.25
N ALA A 131 3.85 10.30 19.57
CA ALA A 131 3.32 11.63 19.28
C ALA A 131 2.06 12.04 20.06
N THR A 132 1.54 11.19 20.97
CA THR A 132 0.26 11.48 21.64
C THR A 132 0.27 12.75 22.50
N ASP A 133 1.41 13.20 23.01
CA ASP A 133 1.46 14.38 23.88
C ASP A 133 1.64 15.72 23.15
N ARG A 134 1.90 15.74 21.83
CA ARG A 134 2.36 16.96 21.11
C ARG A 134 1.87 17.09 19.67
N ALA A 135 0.70 16.53 19.35
CA ALA A 135 0.11 16.63 18.02
C ALA A 135 -0.07 18.12 17.59
N GLY A 136 0.53 18.50 16.46
CA GLY A 136 0.43 19.85 15.89
C GLY A 136 1.51 20.86 16.35
N VAL A 137 2.45 20.47 17.21
CA VAL A 137 3.52 21.35 17.72
C VAL A 137 4.83 21.14 16.94
N SER A 138 5.41 22.21 16.38
CA SER A 138 6.71 22.17 15.66
C SER A 138 7.93 22.33 16.58
N SER A 139 7.75 22.90 17.77
CA SER A 139 8.78 23.02 18.81
C SER A 139 8.16 23.01 20.21
N TYR A 140 8.74 22.24 21.12
CA TYR A 140 8.33 22.18 22.52
C TYR A 140 9.56 22.29 23.42
N SER A 141 9.50 23.19 24.39
CA SER A 141 10.55 23.44 25.37
C SER A 141 9.89 23.56 26.74
N VAL A 142 10.32 22.73 27.68
CA VAL A 142 9.90 22.82 29.08
C VAL A 142 11.13 23.02 29.94
N ASN A 143 11.05 24.02 30.82
CA ASN A 143 12.09 24.31 31.79
C ASN A 143 11.59 23.87 33.17
N MET A 144 12.04 22.70 33.65
CA MET A 144 11.69 22.19 34.98
C MET A 144 12.72 22.67 36.00
N GLY A 145 12.56 23.91 36.47
CA GLY A 145 13.18 24.36 37.73
C GLY A 145 14.72 24.43 37.78
N GLY A 146 15.39 24.64 36.64
CA GLY A 146 16.75 25.21 36.62
C GLY A 146 17.95 24.25 36.51
N ALA A 147 17.76 22.94 36.34
CA ALA A 147 18.89 22.01 36.14
C ALA A 147 18.76 21.03 34.95
N ILE A 148 17.56 20.88 34.36
CA ILE A 148 17.36 20.00 33.20
C ILE A 148 16.52 20.76 32.16
N GLN A 149 17.13 20.97 30.99
CA GLN A 149 16.48 21.54 29.81
C GLN A 149 16.26 20.43 28.80
N GLU A 150 15.01 20.11 28.50
CA GLU A 150 14.64 19.21 27.40
C GLU A 150 14.11 20.05 26.24
N SER A 151 14.88 20.12 25.15
CA SER A 151 14.45 20.76 23.90
C SER A 151 14.12 19.68 22.87
N TYR A 152 12.89 19.71 22.38
CA TYR A 152 12.43 18.80 21.32
C TYR A 152 12.00 19.60 20.10
N GLN A 153 12.71 19.40 19.00
CA GLN A 153 12.38 19.98 17.70
C GLN A 153 12.04 18.86 16.73
N ARG A 154 10.82 18.87 16.19
CA ARG A 154 10.37 17.90 15.18
C ARG A 154 10.06 18.65 13.89
N SER A 155 10.31 18.00 12.75
CA SER A 155 9.86 18.54 11.48
C SER A 155 8.33 18.71 11.50
N PRO A 156 7.77 19.85 11.07
CA PRO A 156 6.31 20.01 10.92
C PRO A 156 5.68 18.96 9.99
N ALA A 157 6.47 18.40 9.06
CA ALA A 157 6.05 17.35 8.13
C ALA A 157 6.22 15.92 8.68
N TRP A 158 6.44 15.74 9.98
CA TRP A 158 6.80 14.44 10.56
C TRP A 158 5.76 13.34 10.30
N VAL A 159 4.45 13.65 10.33
CA VAL A 159 3.39 12.69 9.98
C VAL A 159 3.41 12.37 8.49
N ALA A 160 3.63 13.38 7.65
CA ALA A 160 3.66 13.23 6.20
C ALA A 160 4.88 12.42 5.73
N ARG A 161 6.00 12.52 6.46
CA ARG A 161 7.24 11.76 6.21
C ARG A 161 7.43 10.57 7.17
N ALA A 162 6.39 10.16 7.88
CA ALA A 162 6.48 9.11 8.90
C ALA A 162 7.01 7.78 8.33
N MET A 163 6.69 7.45 7.07
CA MET A 163 7.19 6.25 6.41
C MET A 163 8.72 6.25 6.30
N GLU A 164 9.31 7.40 5.98
CA GLU A 164 10.77 7.57 5.85
C GLU A 164 11.43 7.70 7.22
N LEU A 165 10.87 8.54 8.10
CA LEU A 165 11.47 8.87 9.40
C LEU A 165 11.42 7.71 10.40
N SER A 166 10.45 6.80 10.27
CA SER A 166 10.39 5.57 11.08
C SER A 166 11.39 4.49 10.63
N GLY A 167 12.03 4.64 9.47
CA GLY A 167 12.83 3.58 8.85
C GLY A 167 12.01 2.40 8.32
N ALA A 168 10.67 2.53 8.25
CA ALA A 168 9.79 1.53 7.63
C ALA A 168 10.00 1.46 6.11
N ALA A 169 10.23 2.60 5.46
CA ALA A 169 10.46 2.70 4.01
C ALA A 169 11.62 1.81 3.51
N ASP A 170 12.69 1.66 4.29
CA ASP A 170 13.84 0.85 3.91
C ASP A 170 13.51 -0.65 3.86
N LEU A 171 12.70 -1.13 4.81
CA LEU A 171 12.22 -2.51 4.84
C LEU A 171 11.21 -2.78 3.71
N LEU A 172 10.44 -1.75 3.32
CA LEU A 172 9.44 -1.85 2.26
C LEU A 172 10.01 -1.68 0.85
N ARG A 173 11.30 -1.39 0.70
CA ARG A 173 11.95 -1.14 -0.59
C ARG A 173 11.73 -2.27 -1.63
N PRO A 174 11.79 -3.57 -1.28
CA PRO A 174 11.52 -4.64 -2.24
C PRO A 174 10.08 -4.66 -2.77
N TYR A 175 9.14 -4.13 -1.99
CA TYR A 175 7.69 -4.14 -2.27
C TYR A 175 7.20 -2.82 -2.85
N LYS A 176 8.09 -1.83 -2.99
CA LYS A 176 7.73 -0.46 -3.33
C LYS A 176 7.06 -0.41 -4.71
N ARG A 177 5.98 0.37 -4.82
CA ARG A 177 5.35 0.66 -6.10
C ARG A 177 6.38 1.35 -7.00
N ARG A 178 6.72 0.74 -8.14
CA ARG A 178 7.61 1.37 -9.14
C ARG A 178 6.80 2.47 -9.84
N ALA A 179 7.42 3.64 -9.98
CA ALA A 179 6.87 4.77 -10.72
C ALA A 179 7.05 4.56 -12.22
#